data_AF-A0A0C5XIG1-F1
#
_entry.id   AF-A0A0C5XIG1-F1
#
_cell.length_a   1.000
_cell.length_b   1.000
_cell.length_c   1.000
_cell.angle_alpha   90.00
_cell.angle_beta   90.00
_cell.angle_gamma   90.00
#
_symmetry.space_group_name_H-M   'P 1'
#
loop_
_entity.id
_entity.type
_entity.pdbx_description
1 polymer ?
#
loop_
_entity_poly.entity_id
_entity_poly.type
_entity_poly.pdbx_seq_one_letter_code
_entity_poly.pdbx_strand_id
1 'polypeptide(L)' 'MKFDYHREMAEAAAARASAELDRLEWVMTKEHITALRQHLVEDLGVDDRADRMFGIPVVVGMPKDGAPFELRRRA' A
#
# COMPACT_ATOMS: atom_id res chain seq x y z
N MET A 1 6.15 1.85 18.12
CA MET A 1 6.06 2.87 17.07
C MET A 1 5.19 2.28 15.97
N LYS A 2 4.05 2.91 15.64
CA LYS A 2 3.13 2.43 14.59
C LYS A 2 3.82 2.66 13.23
N PHE A 3 3.71 1.71 12.30
CA PHE A 3 4.26 1.86 10.96
C PHE A 3 3.43 2.89 10.17
N ASP A 4 4.07 3.92 9.62
CA ASP A 4 3.40 4.98 8.86
C ASP A 4 3.23 4.52 7.40
N TYR A 5 2.16 3.76 7.15
CA TYR A 5 1.90 3.23 5.81
C TYR A 5 1.74 4.34 4.78
N HIS A 6 1.09 5.45 5.14
CA HIS A 6 0.81 6.51 4.19
C HIS A 6 2.10 7.14 3.67
N ARG A 7 3.03 7.51 4.56
CA ARG A 7 4.31 8.10 4.16
C ARG A 7 5.14 7.14 3.32
N GLU A 8 5.34 5.92 3.80
CA GLU A 8 6.22 4.94 3.14
C GLU A 8 5.68 4.54 1.75
N MET A 9 4.36 4.38 1.62
CA MET A 9 3.74 4.08 0.33
C MET A 9 3.72 5.30 -0.60
N ALA A 10 3.59 6.52 -0.07
CA ALA A 10 3.68 7.74 -0.88
C ALA A 10 5.09 7.91 -1.48
N GLU A 11 6.14 7.69 -0.69
CA GLU A 11 7.52 7.73 -1.16
C GLU A 11 7.79 6.66 -2.23
N ALA A 12 7.33 5.43 -2.00
CA ALA A 12 7.47 4.34 -2.97
C ALA A 12 6.69 4.59 -4.27
N ALA A 13 5.52 5.22 -4.21
CA ALA A 13 4.75 5.63 -5.39
C ALA A 13 5.43 6.79 -6.14
N ALA A 14 5.94 7.80 -5.42
CA ALA A 14 6.61 8.96 -6.00
C ALA A 14 7.91 8.60 -6.73
N ALA A 15 8.57 7.51 -6.31
CA ALA A 15 9.75 6.97 -6.99
C ALA A 15 9.43 6.31 -8.36
N ARG A 16 8.15 6.22 -8.75
CA ARG A 16 7.70 5.62 -10.02
C ARG A 16 7.17 6.67 -10.97
N ALA A 17 7.39 6.47 -12.27
CA ALA A 17 6.80 7.34 -13.28
C ALA A 17 5.27 7.17 -13.26
N SER A 18 4.51 8.28 -13.36
CA SER A 18 3.05 8.25 -13.30
C SER A 18 2.41 7.31 -14.34
N ALA A 19 3.02 7.19 -15.52
CA ALA A 19 2.57 6.28 -16.59
C ALA A 19 2.73 4.78 -16.25
N GLU A 20 3.49 4.44 -15.20
CA GLU A 20 3.66 3.06 -14.75
C GLU A 20 2.64 2.67 -13.68
N LEU A 21 1.96 3.62 -13.02
CA LEU A 21 1.09 3.35 -11.86
C LEU A 21 -0.05 2.39 -12.18
N ASP A 22 -0.63 2.47 -13.39
CA ASP A 22 -1.67 1.55 -13.86
C ASP A 22 -1.19 0.11 -14.02
N ARG A 23 0.13 -0.09 -14.13
CA ARG A 23 0.79 -1.40 -14.23
C ARG A 23 1.33 -1.89 -12.90
N LEU A 24 1.09 -1.19 -11.80
CA LEU A 24 1.60 -1.56 -10.48
C LEU A 24 0.49 -2.08 -9.57
N GLU A 25 0.89 -2.86 -8.57
CA GLU A 25 0.08 -3.32 -7.45
C GLU A 25 0.88 -3.25 -6.14
N TRP A 26 0.21 -2.92 -5.05
CA TRP A 26 0.70 -3.08 -3.70
C TRP A 26 0.40 -4.50 -3.23
N VAL A 27 1.41 -5.29 -2.95
CA VAL A 27 1.27 -6.63 -2.38
C VAL A 27 1.41 -6.51 -0.88
N MET A 28 0.44 -7.01 -0.13
CA MET A 28 0.42 -6.97 1.33
C MET A 28 -0.22 -8.24 1.91
N THR A 29 0.19 -8.64 3.11
CA THR A 29 -0.53 -9.70 3.84
C THR A 29 -1.87 -9.16 4.34
N LYS A 30 -2.82 -10.06 4.68
CA LYS A 30 -4.11 -9.64 5.27
C LYS A 30 -3.94 -8.86 6.58
N GLU A 31 -2.91 -9.20 7.35
CA GLU A 31 -2.56 -8.50 8.58
C GLU A 31 -2.16 -7.06 8.30
N HIS A 32 -1.23 -6.85 7.36
CA HIS A 32 -0.80 -5.51 6.97
C HIS A 32 -1.92 -4.70 6.31
N ILE A 33 -2.83 -5.33 5.54
CA ILE A 33 -4.02 -4.64 5.03
C ILE A 33 -4.93 -4.17 6.16
N THR A 34 -5.11 -4.98 7.21
CA THR A 34 -5.90 -4.59 8.39
C THR A 34 -5.24 -3.43 9.13
N ALA A 35 -3.92 -3.50 9.33
CA ALA A 35 -3.16 -2.43 9.97
C ALA A 35 -3.17 -1.13 9.14
N LEU A 36 -3.10 -1.23 7.81
CA LEU A 36 -3.26 -0.10 6.89
C LEU A 36 -4.64 0.54 7.05
N ARG A 37 -5.73 -0.25 7.04
CA ARG A 37 -7.08 0.28 7.24
C ARG A 37 -7.25 1.01 8.56
N GLN A 38 -6.72 0.43 9.64
CA GLN A 38 -6.72 1.08 10.96
C GLN A 38 -5.94 2.40 10.93
N HIS A 39 -4.77 2.43 10.30
CA HIS A 39 -3.98 3.66 10.13
C HIS A 39 -4.74 4.73 9.33
N LEU A 40 -5.38 4.35 8.22
CA LEU A 40 -6.17 5.24 7.37
C LEU A 40 -7.37 5.86 8.13
N VAL A 41 -8.09 5.05 8.90
CA VAL A 41 -9.27 5.51 9.67
C VAL A 41 -8.86 6.33 10.88
N GLU A 42 -7.93 5.82 11.69
CA GLU A 42 -7.57 6.44 12.98
C GLU A 42 -6.70 7.68 12.82
N ASP A 43 -5.70 7.62 11.94
CA ASP A 43 -4.66 8.65 11.88
C ASP A 43 -4.95 9.70 10.80
N LEU A 44 -5.69 9.33 9.75
CA LEU A 44 -5.97 10.21 8.61
C LEU A 44 -7.47 10.51 8.41
N GLY A 45 -8.37 9.81 9.10
CA GLY A 45 -9.82 10.01 8.99
C GLY A 45 -10.39 9.71 7.60
N VAL A 46 -9.71 8.90 6.80
CA VAL A 46 -10.16 8.51 5.44
C VAL A 46 -10.87 7.16 5.46
N ASP A 47 -11.76 6.97 4.48
CA ASP A 47 -12.56 5.74 4.31
C ASP A 47 -11.66 4.49 4.25
N ASP A 48 -12.12 3.39 4.84
CA ASP A 48 -11.35 2.14 5.06
C ASP A 48 -11.14 1.31 3.78
N ARG A 49 -11.52 1.89 2.64
CA ARG A 49 -11.31 1.35 1.29
C ARG A 49 -9.83 1.42 0.93
N ALA A 50 -9.05 0.59 1.62
CA ALA A 50 -7.67 0.28 1.30
C ALA A 50 -7.56 -0.69 0.11
N ASP A 51 -8.58 -0.79 -0.74
CA ASP A 51 -8.49 -1.55 -1.99
C ASP A 51 -7.58 -0.85 -3.00
N ARG A 52 -7.33 0.45 -2.83
CA ARG A 52 -6.33 1.22 -3.57
C ARG A 52 -5.60 2.21 -2.67
N MET A 53 -4.32 2.43 -2.95
CA MET A 53 -3.48 3.47 -2.37
C MET A 53 -2.78 4.23 -3.50
N PHE A 54 -2.95 5.55 -3.55
CA PHE A 54 -2.39 6.41 -4.62
C PHE A 54 -2.82 5.97 -6.04
N GLY A 55 -4.05 5.46 -6.18
CA GLY A 55 -4.58 4.94 -7.45
C GLY A 55 -4.10 3.53 -7.82
N ILE A 56 -3.16 2.96 -7.06
CA ILE A 56 -2.60 1.63 -7.26
C ILE A 56 -3.37 0.62 -6.40
N PRO A 57 -3.85 -0.51 -6.94
CA PRO A 57 -4.60 -1.51 -6.19
C PRO A 57 -3.74 -2.19 -5.13
N VAL A 58 -4.38 -2.51 -4.02
CA VAL A 58 -3.81 -3.33 -2.96
C VAL A 58 -4.33 -4.75 -3.12
N VAL A 59 -3.40 -5.70 -3.22
CA VAL A 59 -3.69 -7.13 -3.41
C VAL A 59 -3.12 -7.93 -2.25
N VAL A 60 -3.82 -9.00 -1.90
CA VAL A 60 -3.36 -9.93 -0.87
C VAL A 60 -2.24 -10.79 -1.46
N GLY A 61 -1.08 -10.80 -0.80
CA GLY A 61 0.05 -11.66 -1.14
C GLY A 61 1.15 -11.61 -0.09
N MET A 62 2.28 -12.24 -0.39
CA MET A 62 3.47 -12.18 0.45
C MET A 62 4.46 -11.18 -0.15
N PRO A 63 4.73 -10.04 0.53
CA PRO A 63 5.79 -9.12 0.14
C PRO A 63 7.16 -9.81 0.23
N LYS A 64 8.13 -9.33 -0.56
CA LYS A 64 9.53 -9.77 -0.41
C LYS A 64 10.10 -9.49 0.97
N ASP A 65 10.96 -10.41 1.41
CA ASP A 65 11.81 -10.29 2.61
C ASP A 65 11.05 -9.98 3.91
N GLY A 66 9.76 -10.32 3.98
CA GLY A 66 8.92 -10.04 5.15
C GLY A 66 8.59 -8.56 5.34
N ALA A 67 8.75 -7.74 4.30
CA ALA A 67 8.40 -6.32 4.33
C ALA A 67 6.89 -6.11 4.56
N PRO A 68 6.46 -4.96 5.11
CA PRO A 68 5.04 -4.66 5.31
C PRO A 68 4.22 -4.61 4.00
N PHE A 69 4.87 -4.21 2.91
CA PHE A 69 4.30 -4.17 1.57
C PHE A 69 5.40 -4.31 0.51
N GLU A 70 5.01 -4.66 -0.72
CA GLU A 70 5.85 -4.62 -1.91
C GLU A 70 5.11 -3.89 -3.03
N LEU A 71 5.79 -2.95 -3.70
CA LEU A 71 5.31 -2.36 -4.95
C LEU A 71 5.90 -3.12 -6.13
N ARG A 72 5.07 -3.78 -6.93
CA ARG A 72 5.55 -4.53 -8.11
C ARG A 72 4.64 -4.35 -9.32
N ARG A 73 5.12 -4.78 -10.48
CA ARG A 73 4.31 -4.84 -11.69
C ARG A 73 3.22 -5.90 -11.56
N ARG A 74 2.02 -5.57 -12.02
CA ARG A 74 0.92 -6.53 -12.19
C ARG A 74 1.33 -7.61 -13.18
N ALA A 75 0.94 -8.84 -12.87
CA ALA A 75 1.08 -9.99 -13.77
C ALA A 75 0.06 -9.92 -14.92
#